data_AF-A0A923Q5I2-F1
#
_entry.id   AF-A0A923Q5I2-F1
#
_cell.length_a   1.000
_cell.length_b   1.000
_cell.length_c   1.000
_cell.angle_alpha   90.00
_cell.angle_beta   90.00
_cell.angle_gamma   90.00
#
_symmetry.space_group_name_H-M   'P 1'
#
loop_
_entity.id
_entity.type
_entity.pdbx_description
1 polymer ?
#
loop_
_entity_poly.entity_id
_entity_poly.type
_entity_poly.pdbx_seq_one_letter_code
_entity_poly.pdbx_strand_id
1 'polypeptide(L)'
;MRRLLACGVAGLLATALSTPALAAAPERTGWWNALSAGTVVAPAPTTADGDLRVANGPDGPTAYAAVLLSAPGASSATLNLLVRPGTVIGTPQVVACATKTDDWTKGGNQPIAGAPAFDCTARELFGTLSADGATLSFDLDASTAAGTWSLALVPQTGSSTPFALDLQAPGPDAFTP
;
A
#
# COMPACT_ATOMS: atom_id res chain seq x y z
N MET A 1 54.80 26.92 48.19
CA MET A 1 54.59 26.64 46.76
C MET A 1 54.32 25.15 46.57
N ARG A 2 53.08 24.74 46.28
CA ARG A 2 52.74 23.44 45.66
C ARG A 2 51.29 23.49 45.17
N ARG A 3 51.12 23.50 43.85
CA ARG A 3 49.84 23.46 43.13
C ARG A 3 49.54 22.00 42.78
N LEU A 4 48.34 21.48 43.06
CA LEU A 4 47.81 20.20 42.54
C LEU A 4 46.28 20.36 42.39
N LEU A 5 45.83 20.68 41.17
CA LEU A 5 45.26 19.78 40.14
C LEU A 5 43.78 19.46 40.38
N ALA A 6 42.91 20.18 39.66
CA ALA A 6 41.48 19.91 39.54
C ALA A 6 41.24 18.85 38.45
N CYS A 7 40.71 17.68 38.82
CA CYS A 7 40.18 16.70 37.88
C CYS A 7 38.78 17.14 37.44
N GLY A 8 38.69 17.81 36.29
CA GLY A 8 37.43 18.05 35.60
C GLY A 8 36.99 16.79 34.88
N VAL A 9 35.92 16.15 35.36
CA VAL A 9 35.20 15.11 34.61
C VAL A 9 34.27 15.83 33.65
N ALA A 10 34.71 16.00 32.40
CA ALA A 10 33.84 16.46 31.31
C ALA A 10 32.93 15.29 30.89
N GLY A 11 31.70 15.28 31.41
CA GLY A 11 30.66 14.37 30.96
C GLY A 11 30.23 14.73 29.54
N LEU A 12 30.59 13.88 28.58
CA LEU A 12 30.12 13.97 27.20
C LEU A 12 28.65 13.53 27.18
N LEU A 13 27.69 14.47 27.12
CA LEU A 13 26.30 14.14 26.80
C LEU A 13 26.22 13.78 25.32
N ALA A 14 26.13 12.49 25.01
CA ALA A 14 25.73 12.03 23.69
C ALA A 14 24.22 12.29 23.51
N THR A 15 23.85 13.41 22.90
CA THR A 15 22.49 13.65 22.43
C THR A 15 22.22 12.73 21.24
N ALA A 16 21.53 11.62 21.48
CA ALA A 16 20.99 10.79 20.42
C ALA A 16 19.97 11.62 19.62
N LEU A 17 20.35 12.04 18.42
CA LEU A 17 19.44 12.64 17.46
C LEU A 17 18.56 11.50 16.93
N SER A 18 17.33 11.40 17.45
CA SER A 18 16.29 10.56 16.84
C SER A 18 15.95 11.16 15.47
N THR A 19 16.49 10.61 14.40
CA THR A 19 16.03 10.94 13.05
C THR A 19 14.58 10.48 12.94
N PRO A 20 13.63 11.37 12.59
CA PRO A 20 12.26 10.94 12.33
C PRO A 20 12.31 9.90 11.22
N ALA A 21 11.60 8.78 11.42
CA ALA A 21 11.35 7.81 10.37
C ALA A 21 10.66 8.57 9.23
N LEU A 22 11.38 8.76 8.12
CA LEU A 22 10.86 9.50 6.98
C LEU A 22 9.80 8.63 6.31
N ALA A 23 8.62 9.20 6.11
CA ALA A 23 7.63 8.58 5.24
C ALA A 23 8.24 8.40 3.85
N ALA A 24 7.95 7.27 3.20
CA ALA A 24 8.53 6.92 1.90
C ALA A 24 7.45 6.68 0.84
N ALA A 25 7.74 7.05 -0.41
CA ALA A 25 6.89 6.67 -1.54
C ALA A 25 7.12 5.18 -1.85
N PRO A 26 6.11 4.46 -2.40
CA PRO A 26 6.33 3.11 -2.89
C PRO A 26 7.41 3.07 -3.96
N GLU A 27 8.28 2.07 -3.89
CA GLU A 27 9.32 1.82 -4.91
C GLU A 27 8.71 1.44 -6.26
N ARG A 28 7.56 0.78 -6.20
CA ARG A 28 6.84 0.29 -7.38
C ARG A 28 5.35 0.32 -7.12
N THR A 29 4.59 0.67 -8.16
CA THR A 29 3.14 0.55 -8.17
C THR A 29 2.66 0.03 -9.52
N GLY A 30 1.51 -0.65 -9.51
CA GLY A 30 0.84 -1.09 -10.73
C GLY A 30 -0.61 -1.46 -10.50
N TRP A 31 -1.41 -1.52 -11.56
CA TRP A 31 -2.75 -2.07 -11.48
C TRP A 31 -3.18 -2.75 -12.78
N TRP A 32 -4.04 -3.74 -12.61
CA TRP A 32 -4.50 -4.61 -13.68
C TRP A 32 -6.02 -4.71 -13.69
N ASN A 33 -6.61 -4.95 -14.86
CA ASN A 33 -8.05 -5.09 -15.03
C ASN A 33 -8.45 -6.18 -16.01
N ALA A 34 -9.64 -6.71 -15.79
CA ALA A 34 -10.30 -7.60 -16.71
C ALA A 34 -10.87 -6.77 -17.87
N LEU A 35 -10.50 -7.12 -19.10
CA LEU A 35 -11.03 -6.50 -20.32
C LEU A 35 -12.52 -6.81 -20.53
N SER A 36 -13.07 -7.77 -19.78
CA SER A 36 -14.47 -8.16 -19.81
C SER A 36 -14.94 -8.64 -18.44
N ALA A 37 -16.22 -8.40 -18.15
CA ALA A 37 -16.93 -9.03 -17.05
C ALA A 37 -17.91 -10.04 -17.68
N GLY A 38 -17.51 -11.33 -17.71
CA GLY A 38 -18.22 -12.35 -18.48
C GLY A 38 -18.10 -12.14 -20.00
N THR A 39 -19.23 -12.08 -20.70
CA THR A 39 -19.30 -11.90 -22.17
C THR A 39 -19.33 -10.43 -22.62
N VAL A 40 -19.42 -9.49 -21.67
CA VAL A 40 -19.50 -8.06 -21.97
C VAL A 40 -18.11 -7.44 -21.85
N VAL A 41 -17.69 -6.75 -22.92
CA VAL A 41 -16.45 -5.95 -22.91
C VAL A 41 -16.60 -4.83 -21.88
N ALA A 42 -15.66 -4.75 -20.95
CA ALA A 42 -15.66 -3.71 -19.94
C ALA A 42 -15.34 -2.36 -20.60
N PRO A 43 -15.99 -1.26 -20.20
CA PRO A 43 -15.56 0.07 -20.61
C PRO A 43 -14.08 0.29 -20.30
N ALA A 44 -13.39 1.03 -21.18
CA ALA A 44 -12.02 1.43 -20.91
C ALA A 44 -11.96 2.18 -19.56
N PRO A 45 -11.02 1.83 -18.68
CA PRO A 45 -10.88 2.53 -17.40
C PRO A 45 -10.53 4.00 -17.61
N THR A 46 -11.08 4.86 -16.76
CA THR A 46 -10.84 6.31 -16.75
C THR A 46 -9.85 6.76 -15.67
N THR A 47 -9.19 5.79 -15.02
CA THR A 47 -8.20 6.02 -13.97
C THR A 47 -7.04 6.85 -14.53
N ALA A 48 -6.63 7.91 -13.83
CA ALA A 48 -5.61 8.81 -14.31
C ALA A 48 -4.21 8.16 -14.31
N ASP A 49 -3.30 8.72 -15.10
CA ASP A 49 -1.93 8.21 -15.17
C ASP A 49 -1.24 8.24 -13.79
N GLY A 50 -0.64 7.11 -13.40
CA GLY A 50 0.05 6.95 -12.11
C GLY A 50 -0.86 6.53 -10.95
N ASP A 51 -2.17 6.65 -11.09
CA ASP A 51 -3.13 6.16 -10.10
C ASP A 51 -3.25 4.65 -10.11
N LEU A 52 -3.86 4.16 -9.03
CA LEU A 52 -4.20 2.76 -8.85
C LEU A 52 -5.71 2.57 -8.92
N ARG A 53 -6.13 1.38 -9.33
CA ARG A 53 -7.54 1.01 -9.39
C ARG A 53 -7.79 -0.29 -8.65
N VAL A 54 -8.85 -0.31 -7.86
CA VAL A 54 -9.41 -1.52 -7.28
C VAL A 54 -10.89 -1.56 -7.62
N ALA A 55 -11.37 -2.68 -8.13
CA ALA A 55 -12.77 -2.84 -8.48
C ALA A 55 -13.23 -4.28 -8.31
N ASN A 56 -14.47 -4.43 -7.85
CA ASN A 56 -15.13 -5.70 -7.68
C ASN A 56 -16.39 -5.77 -8.52
N GLY A 57 -16.67 -6.94 -9.09
CA GLY A 57 -17.92 -7.26 -9.75
C GLY A 57 -18.63 -8.44 -9.05
N PRO A 58 -19.81 -8.85 -9.57
CA PRO A 58 -20.56 -9.98 -9.03
C PRO A 58 -19.78 -11.31 -9.05
N ASP A 59 -18.91 -11.47 -10.06
CA ASP A 59 -18.11 -12.68 -10.29
C ASP A 59 -16.68 -12.59 -9.68
N GLY A 60 -16.42 -11.53 -8.90
CA GLY A 60 -15.13 -11.28 -8.26
C GLY A 60 -14.38 -10.07 -8.80
N PRO A 61 -13.06 -9.97 -8.52
CA PRO A 61 -12.28 -8.78 -8.85
C PRO A 61 -12.27 -8.48 -10.35
N THR A 62 -12.64 -7.24 -10.69
CA THR A 62 -12.58 -6.72 -12.07
C THR A 62 -11.35 -5.83 -12.27
N ALA A 63 -10.77 -5.31 -11.19
CA ALA A 63 -9.45 -4.69 -11.17
C ALA A 63 -8.81 -4.82 -9.78
N TYR A 64 -7.48 -4.87 -9.74
CA TYR A 64 -6.73 -4.77 -8.50
C TYR A 64 -5.37 -4.11 -8.72
N ALA A 65 -4.80 -3.59 -7.64
CA ALA A 65 -3.53 -2.86 -7.65
C ALA A 65 -2.45 -3.60 -6.85
N ALA A 66 -1.20 -3.20 -7.02
CA ALA A 66 -0.10 -3.64 -6.18
C ALA A 66 0.85 -2.48 -5.85
N VAL A 67 1.48 -2.58 -4.68
CA VAL A 67 2.49 -1.65 -4.17
C VAL A 67 3.68 -2.43 -3.63
N LEU A 68 4.89 -1.93 -3.89
CA LEU A 68 6.14 -2.40 -3.29
C LEU A 68 6.69 -1.31 -2.39
N LEU A 69 6.89 -1.64 -1.12
CA LEU A 69 7.31 -0.73 -0.06
C LEU A 69 8.58 -1.29 0.58
N SER A 70 9.52 -0.42 0.93
CA SER A 70 10.77 -0.80 1.57
C SER A 70 11.00 0.05 2.80
N ALA A 71 11.25 -0.61 3.92
CA ALA A 71 11.59 0.02 5.19
C ALA A 71 12.49 -0.91 6.00
N PRO A 72 13.77 -1.00 5.62
CA PRO A 72 14.71 -1.92 6.25
C PRO A 72 14.72 -1.76 7.78
N GLY A 73 14.51 -2.86 8.49
CA GLY A 73 14.51 -2.90 9.96
C GLY A 73 13.17 -2.58 10.63
N ALA A 74 12.13 -2.20 9.87
CA ALA A 74 10.79 -2.00 10.42
C ALA A 74 10.03 -3.33 10.54
N SER A 75 9.36 -3.51 11.69
CA SER A 75 8.52 -4.68 11.99
C SER A 75 7.02 -4.41 11.84
N SER A 76 6.66 -3.14 11.64
CA SER A 76 5.31 -2.66 11.41
C SER A 76 5.39 -1.42 10.54
N ALA A 77 4.30 -1.04 9.90
CA ALA A 77 4.17 0.21 9.18
C ALA A 77 2.69 0.55 8.97
N THR A 78 2.40 1.77 8.56
CA THR A 78 1.08 2.17 8.08
C THR A 78 1.18 2.61 6.62
N LEU A 79 0.28 2.08 5.78
CA LEU A 79 0.10 2.50 4.39
C LEU A 79 -1.19 3.31 4.27
N ASN A 80 -1.06 4.58 3.93
CA ASN A 80 -2.16 5.52 3.71
C ASN A 80 -2.24 5.88 2.21
N LEU A 81 -3.35 5.52 1.57
CA LEU A 81 -3.59 5.77 0.16
C LEU A 81 -4.72 6.78 0.01
N LEU A 82 -4.45 7.89 -0.66
CA LEU A 82 -5.47 8.89 -0.94
C LEU A 82 -6.43 8.36 -1.99
N VAL A 83 -7.73 8.43 -1.70
CA VAL A 83 -8.79 8.11 -2.64
C VAL A 83 -8.98 9.28 -3.59
N ARG A 84 -9.13 9.01 -4.89
CA ARG A 84 -9.42 10.06 -5.86
C ARG A 84 -10.87 10.54 -5.68
N PRO A 85 -11.09 11.85 -5.44
CA PRO A 85 -12.43 12.39 -5.25
C PRO A 85 -13.35 12.06 -6.43
N GLY A 86 -14.59 11.64 -6.12
CA GLY A 86 -15.62 11.37 -7.12
C GLY A 86 -15.45 10.06 -7.90
N THR A 87 -14.50 9.20 -7.54
CA THR A 87 -14.29 7.90 -8.22
C THR A 87 -14.88 6.71 -7.49
N VAL A 88 -15.31 6.90 -6.25
CA VAL A 88 -15.88 5.84 -5.42
C VAL A 88 -17.30 5.49 -5.91
N ILE A 89 -17.50 4.23 -6.25
CA ILE A 89 -18.78 3.63 -6.57
C ILE A 89 -19.02 2.49 -5.57
N GLY A 90 -20.20 2.46 -4.95
CA GLY A 90 -20.53 1.46 -3.93
C GLY A 90 -19.79 1.69 -2.61
N THR A 91 -19.65 0.61 -1.83
CA THR A 91 -18.91 0.61 -0.56
C THR A 91 -17.64 -0.22 -0.71
N PRO A 92 -16.47 0.41 -0.91
CA PRO A 92 -15.22 -0.33 -1.07
C PRO A 92 -14.91 -1.22 0.12
N GLN A 93 -14.59 -2.48 -0.19
CA GLN A 93 -14.01 -3.43 0.77
C GLN A 93 -12.71 -3.93 0.17
N VAL A 94 -11.60 -3.30 0.57
CA VAL A 94 -10.27 -3.59 0.05
C VAL A 94 -9.44 -4.26 1.13
N VAL A 95 -8.73 -5.32 0.78
CA VAL A 95 -7.73 -5.96 1.63
C VAL A 95 -6.37 -5.89 0.96
N ALA A 96 -5.31 -5.83 1.75
CA ALA A 96 -3.95 -6.02 1.29
C ALA A 96 -3.50 -7.45 1.61
N CYS A 97 -2.98 -8.12 0.59
CA CYS A 97 -2.44 -9.48 0.68
C CYS A 97 -1.01 -9.50 0.14
N ALA A 98 -0.14 -10.36 0.67
CA ALA A 98 1.21 -10.47 0.14
C ALA A 98 1.18 -10.98 -1.31
N THR A 99 1.96 -10.35 -2.20
CA THR A 99 2.23 -10.95 -3.50
C THR A 99 3.22 -12.11 -3.33
N LYS A 100 3.14 -13.11 -4.21
CA LYS A 100 4.05 -14.26 -4.19
C LYS A 100 5.46 -13.90 -4.67
N THR A 101 5.59 -12.83 -5.45
CA THR A 101 6.85 -12.25 -5.93
C THR A 101 6.76 -10.73 -5.90
N ASP A 102 7.89 -10.04 -5.79
CA ASP A 102 8.04 -8.58 -5.94
C ASP A 102 8.41 -8.17 -7.38
N ASP A 103 8.79 -9.15 -8.22
CA ASP A 103 9.11 -8.93 -9.62
C ASP A 103 7.85 -8.94 -10.50
N TRP A 104 7.11 -7.84 -10.45
CA TRP A 104 5.95 -7.58 -11.29
C TRP A 104 6.07 -6.24 -12.03
N THR A 105 5.36 -6.13 -13.15
CA THR A 105 5.44 -4.97 -14.06
C THR A 105 4.80 -3.73 -13.43
N LYS A 106 5.52 -2.60 -13.42
CA LYS A 106 5.00 -1.31 -12.96
C LYS A 106 4.04 -0.67 -13.99
N GLY A 107 3.20 0.24 -13.52
CA GLY A 107 2.33 1.06 -14.36
C GLY A 107 0.86 0.61 -14.35
N GLY A 108 0.01 1.42 -14.97
CA GLY A 108 -1.43 1.23 -14.93
C GLY A 108 -2.02 0.52 -16.15
N ASN A 109 -3.30 0.17 -16.03
CA ASN A 109 -4.16 -0.34 -17.09
C ASN A 109 -3.61 -1.60 -17.79
N GLN A 110 -3.02 -2.49 -17.01
CA GLN A 110 -2.44 -3.72 -17.52
C GLN A 110 -3.49 -4.85 -17.57
N PRO A 111 -3.33 -5.87 -18.44
CA PRO A 111 -4.25 -7.01 -18.47
C PRO A 111 -4.17 -7.85 -17.20
N ILE A 112 -5.30 -8.23 -16.60
CA ILE A 112 -5.35 -9.01 -15.34
C ILE A 112 -4.63 -10.36 -15.40
N ALA A 113 -4.45 -10.94 -16.58
CA ALA A 113 -3.68 -12.16 -16.78
C ALA A 113 -2.17 -11.98 -16.53
N GLY A 114 -1.65 -10.75 -16.59
CA GLY A 114 -0.24 -10.43 -16.31
C GLY A 114 -0.01 -9.92 -14.89
N ALA A 115 -1.02 -9.98 -14.04
CA ALA A 115 -0.99 -9.44 -12.70
C ALA A 115 -0.32 -10.41 -11.71
N PRO A 116 0.39 -9.94 -10.67
CA PRO A 116 1.15 -10.80 -9.76
C PRO A 116 0.21 -11.74 -8.99
N ALA A 117 0.58 -13.01 -8.88
CA ALA A 117 -0.10 -13.90 -7.95
C ALA A 117 0.06 -13.38 -6.51
N PHE A 118 -0.99 -13.52 -5.70
CA PHE A 118 -1.01 -13.11 -4.30
C PHE A 118 -1.58 -14.22 -3.40
N ASP A 119 -1.42 -14.07 -2.09
CA ASP A 119 -1.92 -15.01 -1.07
C ASP A 119 -2.66 -14.27 0.05
N CYS A 120 -3.99 -14.28 -0.03
CA CYS A 120 -4.87 -13.79 1.03
C CYS A 120 -5.20 -14.85 2.09
N THR A 121 -4.82 -16.12 1.88
CA THR A 121 -5.12 -17.21 2.82
C THR A 121 -4.19 -17.21 4.01
N ALA A 122 -2.94 -16.77 3.82
CA ALA A 122 -2.00 -16.56 4.92
C ALA A 122 -2.46 -15.42 5.83
N ARG A 123 -2.86 -14.28 5.24
CA ARG A 123 -3.33 -13.10 5.96
C ARG A 123 -4.05 -12.13 5.02
N GLU A 124 -5.15 -11.56 5.50
CA GLU A 124 -5.76 -10.36 4.93
C GLU A 124 -5.53 -9.19 5.89
N LEU A 125 -4.97 -8.09 5.38
CA LEU A 125 -4.91 -6.82 6.08
C LEU A 125 -6.08 -5.96 5.60
N PHE A 126 -7.07 -5.73 6.46
CA PHE A 126 -8.27 -4.99 6.09
C PHE A 126 -7.98 -3.50 5.94
N GLY A 127 -8.35 -2.94 4.80
CA GLY A 127 -8.28 -1.52 4.55
C GLY A 127 -9.38 -0.79 5.32
N THR A 128 -8.99 0.26 6.04
CA THR A 128 -9.93 1.14 6.74
C THR A 128 -10.08 2.43 5.95
N LEU A 129 -11.28 2.68 5.44
CA LEU A 129 -11.61 3.96 4.82
C LEU A 129 -11.89 5.00 5.92
N SER A 130 -11.30 6.17 5.81
CA SER A 130 -11.58 7.29 6.70
C SER A 130 -13.06 7.70 6.62
N ALA A 131 -13.56 8.36 7.67
CA ALA A 131 -14.98 8.74 7.77
C ALA A 131 -15.45 9.66 6.62
N ASP A 132 -14.54 10.44 6.05
CA ASP A 132 -14.78 11.31 4.89
C ASP A 132 -14.57 10.60 3.54
N GLY A 133 -14.17 9.33 3.54
CA GLY A 133 -13.91 8.56 2.33
C GLY A 133 -12.61 8.92 1.60
N ALA A 134 -11.78 9.80 2.17
CA ALA A 134 -10.64 10.39 1.46
C ALA A 134 -9.36 9.56 1.56
N THR A 135 -9.22 8.69 2.56
CA THR A 135 -8.00 7.91 2.80
C THR A 135 -8.33 6.46 3.08
N LEU A 136 -7.69 5.54 2.35
CA LEU A 136 -7.71 4.11 2.61
C LEU A 136 -6.41 3.72 3.33
N SER A 137 -6.54 3.21 4.55
CA SER A 137 -5.39 2.94 5.44
C SER A 137 -5.24 1.45 5.71
N PHE A 138 -4.00 0.96 5.76
CA PHE A 138 -3.67 -0.42 6.14
C PHE A 138 -2.59 -0.42 7.23
N ASP A 139 -2.82 -1.18 8.28
CA ASP A 139 -1.81 -1.48 9.28
C ASP A 139 -1.02 -2.71 8.84
N LEU A 140 0.26 -2.52 8.57
CA LEU A 140 1.20 -3.53 8.12
C LEU A 140 1.98 -4.06 9.31
N ASP A 141 2.17 -5.37 9.36
CA ASP A 141 2.93 -6.04 10.40
C ASP A 141 3.95 -7.01 9.79
N ALA A 142 4.85 -7.52 10.64
CA ALA A 142 5.93 -8.43 10.24
C ALA A 142 5.44 -9.77 9.64
N SER A 143 4.15 -10.10 9.72
CA SER A 143 3.60 -11.33 9.12
C SER A 143 3.55 -11.27 7.59
N THR A 144 3.66 -10.07 7.01
CA THR A 144 3.56 -9.85 5.57
C THR A 144 4.90 -9.65 4.85
N ALA A 145 5.96 -9.39 5.62
CA ALA A 145 7.41 -9.49 5.33
C ALA A 145 8.15 -8.40 6.12
N ALA A 146 9.27 -8.75 6.76
CA ALA A 146 10.05 -7.79 7.54
C ALA A 146 10.94 -6.96 6.61
N GLY A 147 10.72 -5.64 6.57
CA GLY A 147 11.57 -4.68 5.88
C GLY A 147 11.28 -4.42 4.40
N THR A 148 10.50 -5.27 3.74
CA THR A 148 9.98 -5.03 2.37
C THR A 148 8.58 -5.61 2.27
N TRP A 149 7.58 -4.80 1.93
CA TRP A 149 6.21 -5.25 1.73
C TRP A 149 5.84 -5.17 0.26
N SER A 150 5.61 -6.33 -0.36
CA SER A 150 5.03 -6.42 -1.70
C SER A 150 3.57 -6.87 -1.57
N LEU A 151 2.65 -5.94 -1.79
CA LEU A 151 1.23 -6.09 -1.44
C LEU A 151 0.35 -5.96 -2.69
N ALA A 152 -0.59 -6.88 -2.85
CA ALA A 152 -1.73 -6.73 -3.73
C ALA A 152 -2.90 -6.11 -2.96
N LEU A 153 -3.46 -5.03 -3.48
CA LEU A 153 -4.66 -4.37 -2.99
C LEU A 153 -5.86 -4.89 -3.79
N VAL A 154 -6.62 -5.79 -3.18
CA VAL A 154 -7.67 -6.56 -3.85
C VAL A 154 -9.01 -6.36 -3.15
N PRO A 155 -10.15 -6.56 -3.85
CA PRO A 155 -11.42 -6.72 -3.17
C PRO A 155 -11.36 -7.83 -2.11
N GLN A 156 -12.06 -7.62 -0.98
CA GLN A 156 -12.15 -8.62 0.08
C GLN A 156 -12.59 -9.99 -0.47
N THR A 157 -11.88 -11.04 -0.09
CA THR A 157 -12.13 -12.40 -0.60
C THR A 157 -13.58 -12.82 -0.34
N GLY A 158 -14.24 -13.35 -1.38
CA GLY A 158 -15.63 -13.80 -1.31
C GLY A 158 -16.68 -12.69 -1.40
N SER A 159 -16.28 -11.42 -1.51
CA SER A 159 -17.23 -10.34 -1.76
C SER A 159 -17.75 -10.39 -3.19
N SER A 160 -19.08 -10.35 -3.35
CA SER A 160 -19.77 -10.18 -4.63
C SER A 160 -20.41 -8.79 -4.78
N THR A 161 -20.18 -7.90 -3.81
CA THR A 161 -20.73 -6.54 -3.86
C THR A 161 -19.92 -5.70 -4.84
N PRO A 162 -20.55 -5.14 -5.89
CA PRO A 162 -19.84 -4.32 -6.84
C PRO A 162 -19.35 -3.02 -6.21
N PHE A 163 -18.10 -2.68 -6.45
CA PHE A 163 -17.54 -1.38 -6.12
C PHE A 163 -16.41 -1.04 -7.07
N ALA A 164 -16.07 0.24 -7.14
CA ALA A 164 -14.83 0.71 -7.75
C ALA A 164 -14.31 1.92 -6.98
N LEU A 165 -13.00 2.04 -6.92
CA LEU A 165 -12.33 3.28 -6.51
C LEU A 165 -11.00 3.40 -7.25
N ASP A 166 -10.63 4.65 -7.51
CA ASP A 166 -9.28 4.99 -7.92
C ASP A 166 -8.55 5.58 -6.70
N LEU A 167 -7.31 5.17 -6.51
CA LEU A 167 -6.40 5.71 -5.51
C LEU A 167 -5.39 6.59 -6.24
N GLN A 168 -5.17 7.78 -5.72
CA GLN A 168 -4.18 8.69 -6.28
C GLN A 168 -2.80 8.02 -6.27
N ALA A 169 -1.96 8.38 -7.24
CA ALA A 169 -0.55 8.02 -7.25
C ALA A 169 0.05 8.22 -5.82
N PRO A 170 0.53 7.16 -5.16
CA PRO A 170 0.98 7.27 -3.77
C PRO A 170 2.19 8.19 -3.67
N GLY A 171 2.08 9.22 -2.81
CA GLY A 171 3.15 10.18 -2.55
C GLY A 171 4.18 9.68 -1.52
N PRO A 172 5.18 10.51 -1.18
CA PRO A 172 6.18 10.19 -0.16
C PRO A 172 5.55 9.96 1.22
N ASP A 173 4.40 10.56 1.51
CA ASP A 173 3.73 10.42 2.80
C ASP A 173 2.81 9.19 2.88
N ALA A 174 2.78 8.36 1.83
CA ALA A 174 1.88 7.21 1.75
C ALA A 174 2.28 6.08 2.69
N PHE A 175 3.53 6.00 3.13
CA PHE A 175 4.01 4.87 3.93
C PHE A 175 4.87 5.34 5.10
N THR A 176 4.52 4.92 6.32
CA THR A 176 5.19 5.29 7.57
C THR A 176 5.57 4.02 8.35
N PRO A 177 6.86 3.67 8.48
CA PRO A 177 7.34 2.52 9.24
C PRO A 177 7.38 2.72 10.76
#